data_AF-A0A350UM40-F1
#
_entry.id   AF-A0A350UM40-F1
#
_cell.length_a   1.000
_cell.length_b   1.000
_cell.length_c   1.000
_cell.angle_alpha   90.00
_cell.angle_beta   90.00
_cell.angle_gamma   90.00
#
_symmetry.space_group_name_H-M   'P 1'
#
loop_
_entity.id
_entity.type
_entity.pdbx_description
1 polymer ?
#
loop_
_entity_poly.entity_id
_entity_poly.type
_entity_poly.pdbx_seq_one_letter_code
_entity_poly.pdbx_strand_id
1 'polypeptide(L)'
;MGTESAIRRYRRWYSMLLRLYPRRFRDRFGEGMAQTFHDLCRERRNAGRSLPGFVVGVFVETLLGIVRENTNQMTQMQRTVSRVALVALGLLMVPLIASQVVEGWNWGPGAFVFTYVLFFGTGMAYALISRTMSAWAYKAAVGLALVAGFVLGWSAMVHMSETENPVNLVYFGVLAVGAVGAAVARLEARGMARASYAMAAALAVAWVVTQVVFRDTPAGPVWDIGVRHGGMVLVFAGAGLLFRHASLQGSK
;
A
#
# COMPACT_ATOMS: atom_id res chain seq x y z
N MET A 1 -28.34 -48.57 10.61
CA MET A 1 -27.51 -47.75 11.52
C MET A 1 -26.19 -47.25 10.92
N GLY A 2 -25.49 -47.99 10.04
CA GLY A 2 -24.17 -47.59 9.51
C GLY A 2 -24.12 -46.41 8.50
N THR A 3 -25.27 -45.94 8.00
CA THR A 3 -25.33 -45.00 6.85
C THR A 3 -25.51 -43.53 7.26
N GLU A 4 -26.15 -43.26 8.40
CA GLU A 4 -26.19 -41.89 8.97
C GLU A 4 -24.83 -41.46 9.52
N SER A 5 -24.05 -42.42 10.05
CA SER A 5 -22.71 -42.17 10.54
C SER A 5 -21.74 -41.82 9.40
N ALA A 6 -21.97 -42.34 8.19
CA ALA A 6 -21.18 -41.99 6.99
C ALA A 6 -21.42 -40.54 6.54
N ILE A 7 -22.68 -40.09 6.48
CA ILE A 7 -23.04 -38.70 6.11
C ILE A 7 -22.46 -37.70 7.14
N ARG A 8 -22.58 -38.01 8.44
CA ARG A 8 -21.96 -37.20 9.50
C ARG A 8 -20.43 -37.12 9.36
N ARG A 9 -19.79 -38.22 8.93
CA ARG A 9 -18.34 -38.28 8.68
C ARG A 9 -17.94 -37.40 7.49
N TYR A 10 -18.66 -37.49 6.37
CA TYR A 10 -18.42 -36.63 5.20
C TYR A 10 -18.62 -35.14 5.51
N ARG A 11 -19.65 -34.79 6.29
CA ARG A 11 -19.86 -33.40 6.74
C ARG A 11 -18.68 -32.91 7.58
N ARG A 12 -18.15 -33.73 8.48
CA ARG A 12 -16.96 -33.39 9.28
C ARG A 12 -15.75 -33.13 8.40
N TRP A 13 -15.50 -34.02 7.43
CA TRP A 13 -14.38 -33.89 6.50
C TRP A 13 -14.51 -32.64 5.61
N TYR A 14 -15.72 -32.36 5.12
CA TYR A 14 -16.00 -31.17 4.32
C TYR A 14 -15.80 -29.88 5.14
N SER A 15 -16.27 -29.85 6.39
CA SER A 15 -16.05 -28.72 7.30
C SER A 15 -14.56 -28.49 7.62
N MET A 16 -13.77 -29.56 7.63
CA MET A 16 -12.33 -29.48 7.83
C MET A 16 -11.62 -28.96 6.58
N LEU A 17 -12.09 -29.35 5.38
CA LEU A 17 -11.60 -28.83 4.11
C LEU A 17 -11.92 -27.34 3.94
N LEU A 18 -13.11 -26.89 4.36
CA LEU A 18 -13.48 -25.48 4.37
C LEU A 18 -12.56 -24.63 5.27
N ARG A 19 -11.78 -25.21 6.19
CA ARG A 19 -10.78 -24.45 6.95
C ARG A 19 -9.60 -23.99 6.09
N LEU A 20 -9.32 -24.68 4.98
CA LEU A 20 -8.29 -24.30 4.00
C LEU A 20 -8.73 -23.11 3.12
N TYR A 21 -10.02 -22.73 3.15
CA TYR A 21 -10.48 -21.53 2.44
C TYR A 21 -9.91 -20.25 3.05
N PRO A 22 -9.64 -19.21 2.23
CA PRO A 22 -9.34 -17.87 2.71
C PRO A 22 -10.40 -17.39 3.71
N ARG A 23 -9.96 -16.82 4.83
CA ARG A 23 -10.83 -16.47 5.99
C ARG A 23 -12.08 -15.69 5.59
N ARG A 24 -11.94 -14.69 4.70
CA ARG A 24 -13.07 -13.85 4.23
C ARG A 24 -14.19 -14.62 3.53
N PHE A 25 -13.88 -15.67 2.78
CA PHE A 25 -14.89 -16.45 2.07
C PHE A 25 -15.51 -17.50 3.01
N ARG A 26 -14.69 -18.11 3.86
CA ARG A 26 -15.14 -19.07 4.87
C ARG A 26 -16.13 -18.44 5.85
N ASP A 27 -15.85 -17.23 6.32
CA ASP A 27 -16.71 -16.56 7.31
C ASP A 27 -18.07 -16.16 6.70
N ARG A 28 -18.12 -15.92 5.37
CA ARG A 28 -19.35 -15.52 4.66
C ARG A 28 -20.18 -16.69 4.12
N PHE A 29 -19.52 -17.77 3.68
CA PHE A 29 -20.18 -18.85 2.93
C PHE A 29 -19.95 -20.25 3.54
N GLY A 30 -19.06 -20.39 4.53
CA GLY A 30 -18.64 -21.68 5.07
C GLY A 30 -19.78 -22.48 5.69
N GLU A 31 -20.60 -21.84 6.52
CA GLU A 31 -21.75 -22.52 7.14
C GLU A 31 -22.83 -22.90 6.12
N GLY A 32 -23.18 -21.97 5.22
CA GLY A 32 -24.15 -22.21 4.15
C GLY A 32 -23.72 -23.36 3.23
N MET A 33 -22.46 -23.41 2.81
CA MET A 33 -21.94 -24.51 1.98
C MET A 33 -21.96 -25.85 2.71
N ALA A 34 -21.63 -25.89 4.01
CA ALA A 34 -21.67 -27.12 4.79
C ALA A 34 -23.09 -27.66 4.96
N GLN A 35 -24.08 -26.77 5.04
CA GLN A 35 -25.50 -27.12 5.11
C GLN A 35 -26.02 -27.63 3.75
N THR A 36 -25.75 -26.91 2.66
CA THR A 36 -26.11 -27.34 1.30
C THR A 36 -25.48 -28.70 0.94
N PHE A 37 -24.21 -28.92 1.32
CA PHE A 37 -23.54 -30.21 1.11
C PHE A 37 -24.25 -31.35 1.86
N HIS A 38 -24.67 -31.10 3.11
CA HIS A 38 -25.40 -32.08 3.91
C HIS A 38 -26.78 -32.41 3.31
N ASP A 39 -27.49 -31.40 2.84
CA ASP A 39 -28.83 -31.57 2.24
C ASP A 39 -28.75 -32.32 0.90
N LEU A 40 -27.78 -31.98 0.04
CA LEU A 40 -27.52 -32.69 -1.21
C LEU A 40 -27.12 -34.16 -0.99
N CYS A 41 -26.38 -34.46 0.08
CA CYS A 41 -26.06 -35.84 0.46
C CYS A 41 -27.31 -36.63 0.88
N ARG A 42 -28.24 -35.97 1.59
CA ARG A 42 -29.49 -36.59 2.03
C ARG A 42 -30.44 -36.85 0.86
N GLU A 43 -30.55 -35.90 -0.05
CA GLU A 43 -31.42 -35.99 -1.24
C GLU A 43 -30.96 -37.07 -2.22
N ARG A 44 -29.66 -37.12 -2.57
CA ARG A 44 -29.13 -38.18 -3.45
C ARG A 44 -29.28 -39.58 -2.88
N ARG A 45 -29.18 -39.70 -1.55
CA ARG A 45 -29.42 -40.96 -0.86
C ARG A 45 -30.89 -41.39 -0.98
N ASN A 46 -31.83 -40.46 -0.77
CA ASN A 46 -33.25 -40.73 -0.93
C ASN A 46 -33.59 -41.13 -2.38
N ALA A 47 -32.83 -40.62 -3.35
CA ALA A 47 -32.94 -40.99 -4.76
C ALA A 47 -32.18 -42.28 -5.15
N GLY A 48 -31.59 -43.01 -4.19
CA GLY A 48 -30.88 -44.27 -4.44
C GLY A 48 -29.56 -44.16 -5.21
N ARG A 49 -29.00 -42.95 -5.36
CA ARG A 49 -27.78 -42.70 -6.15
C ARG A 49 -26.50 -42.85 -5.32
N SER A 50 -25.38 -43.15 -5.99
CA SER A 50 -24.08 -43.31 -5.33
C SER A 50 -23.56 -41.99 -4.73
N LEU A 51 -23.32 -42.01 -3.42
CA LEU A 51 -22.76 -40.91 -2.64
C LEU A 51 -21.24 -40.66 -2.84
N PRO A 52 -20.36 -41.68 -2.91
CA PRO A 52 -18.91 -41.42 -2.83
C PRO A 52 -18.36 -40.65 -4.05
N GLY A 53 -18.82 -40.94 -5.27
CA GLY A 53 -18.39 -40.20 -6.47
C GLY A 53 -18.85 -38.74 -6.47
N PHE A 54 -20.03 -38.46 -5.89
CA PHE A 54 -20.52 -37.10 -5.70
C PHE A 54 -19.67 -36.31 -4.72
N VAL A 55 -19.38 -36.90 -3.56
CA VAL A 55 -18.58 -36.27 -2.51
C VAL A 55 -17.19 -35.94 -3.03
N VAL A 56 -16.54 -36.87 -3.73
CA VAL A 56 -15.23 -36.60 -4.35
C VAL A 56 -15.32 -35.47 -5.38
N GLY A 57 -16.36 -35.45 -6.23
CA GLY A 57 -16.57 -34.37 -7.20
C GLY A 57 -16.71 -32.99 -6.56
N VAL A 58 -17.54 -32.86 -5.52
CA VAL A 58 -17.72 -31.60 -4.79
C VAL A 58 -16.43 -31.18 -4.09
N PHE A 59 -15.67 -32.12 -3.52
CA PHE A 59 -14.37 -31.83 -2.91
C PHE A 59 -13.37 -31.31 -3.94
N VAL A 60 -13.33 -31.89 -5.15
CA VAL A 60 -12.47 -31.46 -6.26
C VAL A 60 -12.87 -30.09 -6.77
N GLU A 61 -14.15 -29.82 -7.01
CA GLU A 61 -14.64 -28.47 -7.40
C GLU A 61 -14.29 -27.42 -6.33
N THR A 62 -14.45 -27.80 -5.06
CA THR A 62 -14.13 -26.94 -3.91
C THR A 62 -12.62 -26.64 -3.87
N LEU A 63 -11.75 -27.63 -4.11
CA LEU A 63 -10.30 -27.50 -4.22
C LEU A 63 -9.87 -26.64 -5.42
N LEU A 64 -10.49 -26.85 -6.59
CA LEU A 64 -10.25 -26.03 -7.78
C LEU A 64 -10.66 -24.58 -7.54
N GLY A 65 -11.76 -24.34 -6.82
CA GLY A 65 -12.16 -23.01 -6.36
C GLY A 65 -11.09 -22.34 -5.49
N ILE A 66 -10.51 -23.07 -4.54
CA ILE A 66 -9.42 -22.57 -3.67
C ILE A 66 -8.19 -22.19 -4.50
N VAL A 67 -7.76 -23.08 -5.39
CA VAL A 67 -6.59 -22.84 -6.25
C VAL A 67 -6.83 -21.66 -7.18
N ARG A 68 -8.02 -21.56 -7.78
CA ARG A 68 -8.38 -20.47 -8.70
C ARG A 68 -8.46 -19.12 -7.98
N GLU A 69 -9.09 -19.06 -6.82
CA GLU A 69 -9.20 -17.83 -6.03
C GLU A 69 -7.83 -17.36 -5.53
N ASN A 70 -6.98 -18.28 -5.07
CA ASN A 70 -5.62 -17.96 -4.65
C ASN A 70 -4.76 -17.49 -5.85
N THR A 71 -4.88 -18.16 -7.00
CA THR A 71 -4.19 -17.76 -8.25
C THR A 71 -4.67 -16.38 -8.72
N ASN A 72 -5.95 -16.05 -8.61
CA ASN A 72 -6.48 -14.73 -8.98
C ASN A 72 -5.91 -13.61 -8.08
N GLN A 73 -5.81 -13.84 -6.77
CA GLN A 73 -5.21 -12.87 -5.85
C GLN A 73 -3.71 -12.71 -6.09
N MET A 74 -2.98 -13.81 -6.30
CA MET A 74 -1.55 -13.80 -6.61
C MET A 74 -1.27 -13.10 -7.94
N THR A 75 -2.05 -13.38 -8.98
CA THR A 75 -1.90 -12.73 -10.30
C THR A 75 -2.21 -11.23 -10.25
N GLN A 76 -3.16 -10.78 -9.44
CA GLN A 76 -3.44 -9.35 -9.28
C GLN A 76 -2.30 -8.62 -8.56
N MET A 77 -1.75 -9.19 -7.49
CA MET A 77 -0.59 -8.62 -6.79
C MET A 77 0.63 -8.63 -7.70
N GLN A 78 0.92 -9.74 -8.37
CA GLN A 78 2.02 -9.87 -9.32
C GLN A 78 1.91 -8.83 -10.44
N ARG A 79 0.73 -8.62 -11.04
CA ARG A 79 0.52 -7.56 -12.04
C ARG A 79 0.79 -6.17 -11.49
N THR A 80 0.42 -5.91 -10.23
CA THR A 80 0.66 -4.62 -9.58
C THR A 80 2.16 -4.41 -9.36
N VAL A 81 2.84 -5.42 -8.82
CA VAL A 81 4.30 -5.41 -8.63
C VAL A 81 5.02 -5.22 -9.96
N SER A 82 4.67 -5.98 -11.00
CA SER A 82 5.28 -5.85 -12.32
C SER A 82 5.05 -4.46 -12.93
N ARG A 83 3.84 -3.90 -12.82
CA ARG A 83 3.56 -2.54 -13.31
C ARG A 83 4.40 -1.49 -12.59
N VAL A 84 4.45 -1.56 -11.25
CA VAL A 84 5.25 -0.62 -10.45
C VAL A 84 6.75 -0.78 -10.75
N ALA A 85 7.23 -2.01 -10.89
CA ALA A 85 8.62 -2.29 -11.25
C ALA A 85 9.00 -1.76 -12.64
N LEU A 86 8.11 -1.91 -13.63
CA LEU A 86 8.33 -1.37 -14.98
C LEU A 86 8.31 0.16 -14.99
N VAL A 87 7.39 0.80 -14.25
CA VAL A 87 7.38 2.27 -14.13
C VAL A 87 8.64 2.76 -13.43
N ALA A 88 9.04 2.14 -12.32
CA ALA A 88 10.26 2.49 -11.60
C ALA A 88 11.52 2.31 -12.47
N LEU A 89 11.57 1.24 -13.27
CA LEU A 89 12.65 1.01 -14.22
C LEU A 89 12.65 2.08 -15.32
N GLY A 90 11.49 2.39 -15.89
CA GLY A 90 11.33 3.44 -16.89
C GLY A 90 11.78 4.82 -16.39
N LEU A 91 11.46 5.16 -15.14
CA LEU A 91 11.96 6.37 -14.49
C LEU A 91 13.48 6.33 -14.27
N LEU A 92 14.04 5.18 -13.89
CA LEU A 92 15.49 5.00 -13.73
C LEU A 92 16.26 5.12 -15.05
N MET A 93 15.61 4.86 -16.19
CA MET A 93 16.26 5.04 -17.49
C MET A 93 16.72 6.48 -17.71
N VAL A 94 16.05 7.47 -17.11
CA VAL A 94 16.43 8.89 -17.25
C VAL A 94 17.84 9.15 -16.71
N PRO A 95 18.16 8.91 -15.42
CA PRO A 95 19.52 9.09 -14.92
C PRO A 95 20.51 8.11 -15.56
N LEU A 96 20.08 6.91 -15.98
CA LEU A 96 20.97 5.93 -16.60
C LEU A 96 21.48 6.42 -17.96
N ILE A 97 20.57 6.93 -18.80
CA ILE A 97 20.91 7.53 -20.09
C ILE A 97 21.71 8.81 -19.85
N ALA A 98 21.29 9.66 -18.91
CA ALA A 98 22.03 10.88 -18.56
C ALA A 98 23.49 10.58 -18.23
N SER A 99 23.78 9.52 -17.47
CA SER A 99 25.16 9.15 -17.14
C SER A 99 26.00 8.63 -18.30
N GLN A 100 25.39 8.34 -19.45
CA GLN A 100 26.10 7.91 -20.65
C GLN A 100 26.32 9.08 -21.63
N VAL A 101 25.44 10.07 -21.61
CA VAL A 101 25.42 11.15 -22.63
C VAL A 101 25.85 12.52 -22.09
N VAL A 102 25.76 12.74 -20.78
CA VAL A 102 26.08 14.04 -20.16
C VAL A 102 27.47 13.98 -19.53
N GLU A 103 28.39 14.79 -20.05
CA GLU A 103 29.73 14.94 -19.48
C GLU A 103 29.65 15.40 -18.01
N GLY A 104 30.36 14.70 -17.13
CA GLY A 104 30.40 14.99 -15.69
C GLY A 104 29.25 14.41 -14.86
N TRP A 105 28.22 13.81 -15.47
CA TRP A 105 27.12 13.17 -14.75
C TRP A 105 27.41 11.68 -14.49
N ASN A 106 28.33 11.37 -13.58
CA ASN A 106 28.79 9.98 -13.39
C ASN A 106 28.20 9.33 -12.13
N TRP A 107 26.98 8.79 -12.23
CA TRP A 107 26.39 8.02 -11.13
C TRP A 107 27.07 6.67 -10.96
N GLY A 108 27.48 6.34 -9.73
CA GLY A 108 27.97 5.02 -9.39
C GLY A 108 26.84 3.95 -9.43
N PRO A 109 27.18 2.66 -9.57
CA PRO A 109 26.20 1.57 -9.58
C PRO A 109 25.26 1.56 -8.37
N GLY A 110 25.79 1.90 -7.18
CA GLY A 110 25.01 1.99 -5.95
C GLY A 110 23.90 3.05 -6.00
N ALA A 111 24.13 4.19 -6.64
CA ALA A 111 23.13 5.26 -6.77
C ALA A 111 21.95 4.83 -7.66
N PHE A 112 22.21 4.05 -8.70
CA PHE A 112 21.15 3.47 -9.54
C PHE A 112 20.29 2.49 -8.77
N VAL A 113 20.91 1.55 -8.05
CA VAL A 113 20.18 0.57 -7.22
C VAL A 113 19.34 1.28 -6.17
N PHE A 114 19.93 2.25 -5.46
CA PHE A 114 19.24 3.04 -4.45
C PHE A 114 18.02 3.78 -5.03
N THR A 115 18.21 4.47 -6.16
CA THR A 115 17.15 5.25 -6.80
C THR A 115 16.03 4.35 -7.33
N TYR A 116 16.38 3.19 -7.88
CA TYR A 116 15.40 2.18 -8.29
C TYR A 116 14.55 1.71 -7.11
N VAL A 117 15.20 1.34 -5.99
CA VAL A 117 14.52 0.90 -4.76
C VAL A 117 13.62 2.01 -4.24
N LEU A 118 14.04 3.27 -4.32
CA LEU A 118 13.25 4.41 -3.88
C LEU A 118 12.00 4.64 -4.76
N PHE A 119 12.14 4.60 -6.08
CA PHE A 119 11.01 4.71 -7.02
C PHE A 119 10.03 3.54 -6.85
N PHE A 120 10.56 2.32 -6.81
CA PHE A 120 9.77 1.11 -6.61
C PHE A 120 9.04 1.14 -5.27
N GLY A 121 9.75 1.48 -4.19
CA GLY A 121 9.20 1.56 -2.83
C GLY A 121 8.09 2.61 -2.73
N THR A 122 8.26 3.77 -3.33
CA THR A 122 7.24 4.84 -3.36
C THR A 122 6.01 4.41 -4.16
N GLY A 123 6.20 3.82 -5.35
CA GLY A 123 5.11 3.30 -6.16
C GLY A 123 4.37 2.13 -5.47
N MET A 124 5.10 1.30 -4.73
CA MET A 124 4.54 0.20 -3.95
C MET A 124 3.74 0.73 -2.76
N ALA A 125 4.26 1.73 -2.04
CA ALA A 125 3.54 2.39 -0.96
C ALA A 125 2.23 2.98 -1.48
N TYR A 126 2.24 3.66 -2.63
CA TYR A 126 1.00 4.16 -3.25
C TYR A 126 0.04 3.02 -3.55
N ALA A 127 0.49 1.96 -4.23
CA ALA A 127 -0.34 0.83 -4.60
C ALA A 127 -0.96 0.12 -3.39
N LEU A 128 -0.22 -0.04 -2.29
CA LEU A 128 -0.70 -0.70 -1.08
C LEU A 128 -1.62 0.19 -0.25
N ILE A 129 -1.24 1.45 -0.04
CA ILE A 129 -2.03 2.37 0.78
C ILE A 129 -3.32 2.77 0.05
N SER A 130 -3.28 3.09 -1.24
CA SER A 130 -4.48 3.43 -2.02
C SER A 130 -5.52 2.31 -2.12
N ARG A 131 -5.13 1.07 -1.85
CA ARG A 131 -6.03 -0.10 -1.79
C ARG A 131 -6.84 -0.19 -0.49
N THR A 132 -6.48 0.55 0.56
CA THR A 132 -7.20 0.48 1.84
C THR A 132 -8.61 1.06 1.74
N MET A 133 -8.82 2.07 0.90
CA MET A 133 -10.14 2.70 0.70
C MET A 133 -10.44 2.91 -0.78
N SER A 134 -11.71 2.73 -1.17
CA SER A 134 -12.16 2.88 -2.55
C SER A 134 -12.29 4.34 -3.00
N ALA A 135 -12.54 5.26 -2.05
CA ALA A 135 -12.82 6.67 -2.30
C ALA A 135 -11.69 7.36 -3.08
N TRP A 136 -12.05 8.05 -4.17
CA TRP A 136 -11.09 8.76 -5.02
C TRP A 136 -10.30 9.81 -4.25
N ALA A 137 -10.96 10.58 -3.37
CA ALA A 137 -10.32 11.60 -2.56
C ALA A 137 -9.19 11.03 -1.67
N TYR A 138 -9.37 9.82 -1.13
CA TYR A 138 -8.34 9.14 -0.35
C TYR A 138 -7.13 8.78 -1.23
N LYS A 139 -7.38 8.20 -2.41
CA LYS A 139 -6.30 7.81 -3.34
C LYS A 139 -5.52 9.03 -3.83
N ALA A 140 -6.21 10.11 -4.17
CA ALA A 140 -5.59 11.37 -4.55
C ALA A 140 -4.74 11.95 -3.41
N ALA A 141 -5.24 11.91 -2.17
CA ALA A 141 -4.49 12.36 -1.00
C ALA A 141 -3.20 11.55 -0.77
N VAL A 142 -3.28 10.22 -0.89
CA VAL A 142 -2.11 9.32 -0.78
C VAL A 142 -1.09 9.64 -1.87
N GLY A 143 -1.54 9.79 -3.12
CA GLY A 143 -0.66 10.15 -4.22
C GLY A 143 0.04 11.49 -3.99
N LEU A 144 -0.72 12.51 -3.60
CA LEU A 144 -0.21 13.84 -3.32
C LEU A 144 0.81 13.84 -2.17
N ALA A 145 0.50 13.15 -1.07
CA ALA A 145 1.39 13.06 0.09
C ALA A 145 2.67 12.28 -0.22
N LEU A 146 2.60 11.19 -1.00
CA LEU A 146 3.78 10.41 -1.38
C LEU A 146 4.66 11.16 -2.38
N VAL A 147 4.09 11.87 -3.36
CA VAL A 147 4.86 12.70 -4.29
C VAL A 147 5.54 13.84 -3.52
N ALA A 148 4.81 14.52 -2.64
CA ALA A 148 5.36 15.57 -1.78
C ALA A 148 6.50 15.04 -0.89
N GLY A 149 6.29 13.90 -0.23
CA GLY A 149 7.30 13.24 0.60
C GLY A 149 8.52 12.81 -0.20
N PHE A 150 8.32 12.27 -1.41
CA PHE A 150 9.40 11.90 -2.31
C PHE A 150 10.23 13.13 -2.70
N VAL A 151 9.59 14.20 -3.17
CA VAL A 151 10.28 15.44 -3.55
C VAL A 151 11.03 16.03 -2.35
N LEU A 152 10.41 16.03 -1.16
CA LEU A 152 11.06 16.51 0.07
C LEU A 152 12.31 15.69 0.40
N GLY A 153 12.18 14.36 0.48
CA GLY A 153 13.29 13.47 0.84
C GLY A 153 14.40 13.44 -0.21
N TRP A 154 14.03 13.42 -1.49
CA TRP A 154 14.97 13.49 -2.60
C TRP A 154 15.77 14.79 -2.56
N SER A 155 15.09 15.93 -2.46
CA SER A 155 15.76 17.23 -2.39
C SER A 155 16.68 17.31 -1.18
N ALA A 156 16.23 16.88 0.01
CA ALA A 156 17.04 16.88 1.22
C ALA A 156 18.30 16.00 1.08
N MET A 157 18.19 14.83 0.43
CA MET A 157 19.32 13.94 0.18
C MET A 157 20.34 14.57 -0.77
N VAL A 158 19.87 15.15 -1.88
CA VAL A 158 20.76 15.83 -2.85
C VAL A 158 21.50 16.98 -2.18
N HIS A 159 20.79 17.84 -1.46
CA HIS A 159 21.43 18.98 -0.76
C HIS A 159 22.38 18.51 0.34
N MET A 160 22.06 17.42 1.05
CA MET A 160 22.97 16.83 2.04
C MET A 160 24.26 16.33 1.39
N SER A 161 24.17 15.71 0.22
CA SER A 161 25.34 15.22 -0.51
C SER A 161 26.23 16.33 -1.06
N GLU A 162 25.66 17.50 -1.38
CA GLU A 162 26.42 18.63 -1.93
C GLU A 162 27.03 19.53 -0.85
N THR A 163 26.31 19.74 0.25
CA THR A 163 26.68 20.74 1.27
C THR A 163 27.27 20.14 2.55
N GLU A 164 27.11 18.84 2.76
CA GLU A 164 27.44 18.11 4.01
C GLU A 164 26.84 18.75 5.28
N ASN A 165 25.83 19.62 5.12
CA ASN A 165 25.28 20.39 6.22
C ASN A 165 24.17 19.60 6.95
N PRO A 166 24.32 19.34 8.26
CA PRO A 166 23.36 18.56 9.03
C PRO A 166 21.97 19.21 9.12
N VAL A 167 21.81 20.49 8.78
CA VAL A 167 20.50 21.16 8.76
C VAL A 167 19.48 20.42 7.90
N ASN A 168 19.90 19.76 6.82
CA ASN A 168 18.99 19.02 5.93
C ASN A 168 18.35 17.79 6.62
N LEU A 169 18.84 17.38 7.80
CA LEU A 169 18.23 16.33 8.62
C LEU A 169 16.80 16.68 9.09
N VAL A 170 16.48 17.97 9.22
CA VAL A 170 15.14 18.41 9.66
C VAL A 170 14.03 17.91 8.72
N TYR A 171 14.31 17.79 7.42
CA TYR A 171 13.34 17.33 6.42
C TYR A 171 13.06 15.83 6.54
N PHE A 172 14.06 15.02 6.90
CA PHE A 172 13.83 13.62 7.24
C PHE A 172 12.99 13.48 8.52
N GLY A 173 13.10 14.43 9.45
CA GLY A 173 12.20 14.56 10.60
C GLY A 173 10.74 14.73 10.18
N VAL A 174 10.45 15.58 9.19
CA VAL A 174 9.08 15.75 8.63
C VAL A 174 8.57 14.42 8.05
N LEU A 175 9.39 13.70 7.29
CA LEU A 175 9.03 12.38 6.77
C LEU A 175 8.78 11.36 7.88
N ALA A 176 9.57 11.38 8.95
CA ALA A 176 9.36 10.54 10.12
C ALA A 176 8.02 10.83 10.82
N VAL A 177 7.63 12.10 10.96
CA VAL A 177 6.30 12.49 11.47
C VAL A 177 5.20 11.89 10.59
N GLY A 178 5.36 11.95 9.27
CA GLY A 178 4.43 11.33 8.33
C GLY A 178 4.31 9.81 8.50
N ALA A 179 5.46 9.12 8.58
CA ALA A 179 5.51 7.66 8.72
C ALA A 179 4.93 7.19 10.05
N VAL A 180 5.31 7.82 11.17
CA VAL A 180 4.77 7.54 12.50
C VAL A 180 3.27 7.86 12.54
N GLY A 181 2.87 9.01 12.01
CA GLY A 181 1.48 9.41 11.91
C GLY A 181 0.63 8.40 11.13
N ALA A 182 1.14 7.90 10.00
CA ALA A 182 0.49 6.87 9.19
C ALA A 182 0.37 5.53 9.93
N ALA A 183 1.42 5.12 10.66
CA ALA A 183 1.43 3.90 11.47
C ALA A 183 0.41 3.97 12.62
N VAL A 184 0.42 5.07 13.37
CA VAL A 184 -0.54 5.32 14.47
C VAL A 184 -1.97 5.42 13.94
N ALA A 185 -2.16 6.06 12.78
CA ALA A 185 -3.45 6.18 12.11
C ALA A 185 -3.94 4.86 11.51
N ARG A 186 -3.11 3.81 11.43
CA ARG A 186 -3.42 2.53 10.76
C ARG A 186 -3.94 2.73 9.33
N LEU A 187 -3.48 3.78 8.65
CA LEU A 187 -3.92 4.19 7.32
C LEU A 187 -5.41 4.55 7.21
N GLU A 188 -6.07 4.94 8.31
CA GLU A 188 -7.43 5.45 8.28
C GLU A 188 -7.48 6.92 7.83
N ALA A 189 -8.48 7.29 7.02
CA ALA A 189 -8.60 8.64 6.46
C ALA A 189 -8.54 9.77 7.50
N ARG A 190 -9.22 9.62 8.65
CA ARG A 190 -9.20 10.66 9.72
C ARG A 190 -7.82 10.82 10.33
N GLY A 191 -7.12 9.72 10.59
CA GLY A 191 -5.77 9.75 11.16
C GLY A 191 -4.73 10.24 10.15
N MET A 192 -4.83 9.81 8.88
CA MET A 192 -3.98 10.27 7.79
C MET A 192 -4.11 11.78 7.57
N ALA A 193 -5.32 12.34 7.70
CA ALA A 193 -5.52 13.79 7.64
C ALA A 193 -4.70 14.52 8.73
N ARG A 194 -4.75 14.03 9.98
CA ARG A 194 -3.95 14.60 11.09
C ARG A 194 -2.45 14.44 10.85
N ALA A 195 -2.02 13.30 10.32
CA ALA A 195 -0.62 13.07 9.97
C ALA A 195 -0.14 14.07 8.90
N SER A 196 -0.93 14.30 7.84
CA SER A 196 -0.59 15.29 6.81
C SER A 196 -0.56 16.73 7.34
N TYR A 197 -1.50 17.12 8.21
CA TYR A 197 -1.44 18.42 8.87
C TYR A 197 -0.24 18.55 9.82
N ALA A 198 0.13 17.48 10.53
CA ALA A 198 1.31 17.45 11.38
C ALA A 198 2.59 17.61 10.56
N MET A 199 2.69 16.98 9.38
CA MET A 199 3.80 17.21 8.44
C MET A 199 3.84 18.65 7.96
N ALA A 200 2.69 19.25 7.62
CA ALA A 200 2.62 20.66 7.24
C ALA A 200 3.11 21.60 8.36
N ALA A 201 2.68 21.35 9.60
CA ALA A 201 3.15 22.10 10.76
C ALA A 201 4.65 21.88 11.02
N ALA A 202 5.13 20.64 10.93
CA ALA A 202 6.54 20.31 11.07
C ALA A 202 7.40 21.01 10.02
N LEU A 203 6.91 21.15 8.78
CA LEU A 203 7.63 21.86 7.73
C LEU A 203 7.65 23.38 7.95
N ALA A 204 6.57 23.96 8.47
CA ALA A 204 6.56 25.36 8.89
C ALA A 204 7.55 25.62 10.04
N VAL A 205 7.66 24.68 11.00
CA VAL A 205 8.67 24.75 12.07
C VAL A 205 10.08 24.58 11.49
N ALA A 206 10.29 23.62 10.59
CA ALA A 206 11.58 23.41 9.93
C ALA A 206 12.05 24.69 9.23
N TRP A 207 11.16 25.41 8.57
CA TRP A 207 11.47 26.72 7.98
C TRP A 207 12.05 27.68 9.02
N VAL A 208 11.34 27.90 10.14
CA VAL A 208 11.82 28.78 11.23
C VAL A 208 13.16 28.31 11.79
N VAL A 209 13.32 27.01 12.03
CA VAL A 209 14.57 26.43 12.54
C VAL A 209 15.73 26.68 11.59
N THR A 210 15.53 26.47 10.28
CA THR A 210 16.59 26.72 9.28
C THR A 210 17.01 28.19 9.24
N GLN A 211 16.10 29.13 9.48
CA GLN A 211 16.40 30.58 9.44
C GLN A 211 17.04 31.11 10.72
N VAL A 212 16.64 30.58 11.89
CA VAL A 212 17.05 31.14 13.19
C VAL A 212 18.30 30.47 13.74
N VAL A 213 18.44 29.16 13.55
CA VAL A 213 19.50 28.36 14.18
C VAL A 213 20.76 28.31 13.32
N PHE A 214 20.63 28.41 12.00
CA PHE A 214 21.74 28.32 11.06
C PHE A 214 21.94 29.67 10.36
N ARG A 215 22.93 30.45 10.81
CA ARG A 215 23.22 31.80 10.26
C ARG A 215 23.88 31.77 8.88
N ASP A 216 24.56 30.67 8.55
CA ASP A 216 25.14 30.41 7.23
C ASP A 216 24.31 29.35 6.52
N THR A 217 23.09 29.68 6.09
CA THR A 217 22.29 28.76 5.28
C THR A 217 22.87 28.69 3.85
N PRO A 218 23.38 27.53 3.40
CA PRO A 218 23.72 27.34 1.99
C PRO A 218 22.47 27.31 1.08
N ALA A 219 21.26 27.43 1.67
CA ALA A 219 19.98 27.28 1.00
C ALA A 219 19.50 28.52 0.20
N GLY A 220 20.25 29.63 0.18
CA GLY A 220 19.94 30.82 -0.61
C GLY A 220 19.08 31.89 0.11
N PRO A 221 18.56 32.90 -0.62
CA PRO A 221 17.76 33.98 -0.04
C PRO A 221 16.50 33.49 0.69
N VAL A 222 16.09 34.23 1.74
CA VAL A 222 14.91 33.90 2.57
C VAL A 222 13.64 33.65 1.75
N TRP A 223 13.47 34.39 0.64
CA TRP A 223 12.32 34.27 -0.27
C TRP A 223 12.27 32.92 -1.00
N ASP A 224 13.38 32.45 -1.54
CA ASP A 224 13.45 31.17 -2.28
C ASP A 224 13.23 29.97 -1.36
N ILE A 225 13.65 30.10 -0.11
CA ILE A 225 13.39 29.10 0.93
C ILE A 225 11.92 29.15 1.35
N GLY A 226 11.36 30.35 1.55
CA GLY A 226 9.96 30.56 1.93
C GLY A 226 8.96 30.04 0.90
N VAL A 227 9.20 30.26 -0.40
CA VAL A 227 8.34 29.74 -1.48
C VAL A 227 8.37 28.21 -1.54
N ARG A 228 9.55 27.59 -1.40
CA ARG A 228 9.70 26.12 -1.37
C ARG A 228 8.99 25.49 -0.17
N HIS A 229 9.17 26.06 1.01
CA HIS A 229 8.53 25.57 2.23
C HIS A 229 7.02 25.83 2.20
N GLY A 230 6.60 27.06 1.87
CA GLY A 230 5.19 27.44 1.80
C GLY A 230 4.40 26.60 0.80
N GLY A 231 4.95 26.39 -0.40
CA GLY A 231 4.34 25.51 -1.40
C GLY A 231 4.14 24.09 -0.88
N MET A 232 5.17 23.52 -0.25
CA MET A 232 5.09 22.15 0.27
C MET A 232 4.18 22.03 1.51
N VAL A 233 4.11 23.06 2.37
CA VAL A 233 3.14 23.17 3.47
C VAL A 233 1.72 23.11 2.90
N LEU A 234 1.43 23.88 1.85
CA LEU A 234 0.12 23.87 1.19
C LEU A 234 -0.21 22.51 0.56
N VAL A 235 0.78 21.82 -0.01
CA VAL A 235 0.59 20.47 -0.57
C VAL A 235 0.23 19.46 0.52
N PHE A 236 0.96 19.44 1.65
CA PHE A 236 0.62 18.55 2.78
C PHE A 236 -0.72 18.92 3.44
N ALA A 237 -1.03 20.22 3.56
CA ALA A 237 -2.34 20.67 4.03
C ALA A 237 -3.47 20.25 3.07
N GLY A 238 -3.24 20.37 1.76
CA GLY A 238 -4.16 19.92 0.71
C GLY A 238 -4.41 18.42 0.74
N ALA A 239 -3.36 17.62 0.94
CA ALA A 239 -3.48 16.18 1.16
C ALA A 239 -4.31 15.88 2.43
N GLY A 240 -4.08 16.63 3.51
CA GLY A 240 -4.86 16.54 4.75
C GLY A 240 -6.35 16.86 4.54
N LEU A 241 -6.67 17.87 3.71
CA LEU A 241 -8.05 18.23 3.36
C LEU A 241 -8.72 17.12 2.56
N LEU A 242 -8.03 16.50 1.60
CA LEU A 242 -8.53 15.38 0.81
C LEU A 242 -8.77 14.14 1.68
N PHE A 243 -7.85 13.83 2.60
CA PHE A 243 -8.04 12.75 3.59
C PHE A 243 -9.25 13.01 4.49
N ARG A 244 -9.41 14.26 4.97
CA ARG A 244 -10.58 14.65 5.77
C ARG A 244 -11.87 14.51 4.96
N HIS A 245 -11.88 14.92 3.70
CA HIS A 245 -13.03 14.79 2.83
C HIS A 245 -13.42 13.32 2.60
N ALA A 246 -12.43 12.45 2.36
CA ALA A 246 -12.66 11.00 2.24
C ALA A 246 -13.25 10.40 3.52
N SER A 247 -12.86 10.90 4.70
CA SER A 247 -13.41 10.42 5.97
C SER A 247 -14.89 10.75 6.19
N LEU A 248 -15.40 11.79 5.52
CA LEU A 248 -16.81 12.16 5.57
C LEU A 248 -17.65 11.33 4.58
N GLN A 249 -17.04 10.89 3.47
CA GLN A 249 -17.71 10.03 2.49
C GLN A 249 -17.89 8.58 2.99
N GLY A 250 -16.96 8.05 3.78
CA GLY A 250 -17.07 6.69 4.35
C GLY A 250 -17.95 6.56 5.59
N SER A 251 -18.58 7.66 6.04
CA SER A 251 -19.48 7.69 7.21
C SER A 251 -20.96 7.76 6.82
N LYS A 252 -21.27 7.63 5.53
CA LYS A 252 -22.62 7.47 4.98
C LYS A 252 -22.81 6.03 4.54
#